data_AF-A0A538F128-F1
#
_entry.id   AF-A0A538F128-F1
#
_cell.length_a   1.000
_cell.length_b   1.000
_cell.length_c   1.000
_cell.angle_alpha   90.00
_cell.angle_beta   90.00
_cell.angle_gamma   90.00
#
_symmetry.space_group_name_H-M   'P 1'
#
loop_
_entity.id
_entity.type
_entity.pdbx_description
1 polymer ?
#
loop_
_entity_poly.entity_id
_entity_poly.type
_entity_poly.pdbx_seq_one_letter_code
_entity_poly.pdbx_strand_id
1 'polypeptide(L)'
;MDAARSARGRPDATPGRRRRARRGRLSPVPRLSRRGWARRNPGARDDRGGDPALRRRAPPGCRALPRRAPAGDRALRGPDDGRDRGARRARGGIPPYYALDEDALFAHFAAAARGCAPLPFYVYEFKARSGYAVPVDVIERLRSEVSNLAGLKVSDRPLEAVEPYVLEGLDVFVGAEELLPVRGAAGTVSGLASVFPERVVALDGVGELRAALDRYPFQAAAKYVLGRRGVPVREDVRAPLRRLSDNEKRELDEWLESS
;
A
#
# COMPACT_ATOMS: atom_id res chain seq x y z
N MET A 1 -40.09 -53.90 -15.96
CA MET A 1 -41.48 -53.91 -15.47
C MET A 1 -41.65 -52.62 -14.67
N ASP A 2 -41.69 -51.49 -15.38
CA ASP A 2 -42.90 -50.76 -15.86
C ASP A 2 -43.49 -49.90 -14.74
N ALA A 3 -43.26 -48.56 -14.76
CA ALA A 3 -44.06 -47.52 -15.46
C ALA A 3 -45.41 -47.27 -14.72
N ALA A 4 -45.91 -46.06 -14.45
CA ALA A 4 -45.82 -44.79 -15.17
C ALA A 4 -46.33 -43.58 -14.34
N ARG A 5 -45.80 -42.39 -14.69
CA ARG A 5 -46.46 -41.08 -14.92
C ARG A 5 -47.50 -40.51 -13.94
N SER A 6 -47.25 -39.25 -13.54
CA SER A 6 -48.20 -38.17 -13.79
C SER A 6 -47.49 -36.82 -13.94
N ALA A 7 -47.76 -36.17 -15.06
CA ALA A 7 -47.28 -34.85 -15.46
C ALA A 7 -48.41 -33.81 -15.28
N ARG A 8 -48.04 -32.56 -14.99
CA ARG A 8 -48.77 -31.29 -15.24
C ARG A 8 -47.99 -30.19 -14.50
N GLY A 9 -47.58 -29.05 -15.04
CA GLY A 9 -47.66 -28.41 -16.35
C GLY A 9 -46.97 -27.03 -16.18
N ARG A 10 -46.12 -26.64 -17.13
CA ARG A 10 -45.54 -25.28 -17.21
C ARG A 10 -46.60 -24.31 -17.76
N PRO A 11 -46.48 -23.00 -17.50
CA PRO A 11 -46.85 -22.02 -18.49
C PRO A 11 -45.67 -21.15 -18.94
N ASP A 12 -45.84 -20.69 -20.17
CA ASP A 12 -44.90 -20.05 -21.07
C ASP A 12 -44.23 -18.76 -20.59
N ALA A 13 -42.99 -18.61 -21.04
CA ALA A 13 -42.24 -17.37 -21.07
C ALA A 13 -42.70 -16.49 -22.24
N THR A 14 -43.09 -15.25 -21.97
CA THR A 14 -43.21 -14.19 -22.97
C THR A 14 -41.97 -13.28 -22.88
N PRO A 15 -41.28 -12.90 -23.98
CA PRO A 15 -40.03 -12.16 -23.90
C PRO A 15 -40.28 -10.66 -23.68
N GLY A 16 -40.02 -10.18 -22.46
CA GLY A 16 -39.99 -8.76 -22.13
C GLY A 16 -38.81 -8.04 -22.80
N ARG A 17 -39.13 -6.98 -23.55
CA ARG A 17 -38.22 -6.11 -24.31
C ARG A 17 -37.00 -5.67 -23.49
N ARG A 18 -35.80 -6.05 -23.95
CA ARG A 18 -34.51 -5.51 -23.46
C ARG A 18 -34.43 -4.01 -23.78
N ARG A 19 -34.55 -3.16 -22.76
CA ARG A 19 -34.17 -1.73 -22.87
C ARG A 19 -32.65 -1.65 -23.03
N ARG A 20 -32.18 -1.22 -24.20
CA ARG A 20 -30.78 -0.85 -24.46
C ARG A 20 -30.38 0.26 -23.49
N ALA A 21 -29.43 -0.03 -22.60
CA ALA A 21 -28.72 1.00 -21.84
C ALA A 21 -27.98 1.92 -22.81
N ARG A 22 -28.26 3.22 -22.72
CA ARG A 22 -27.57 4.26 -23.50
C ARG A 22 -26.10 4.29 -23.06
N ARG A 23 -25.19 4.01 -23.99
CA ARG A 23 -23.75 4.24 -23.80
C ARG A 23 -23.53 5.74 -23.58
N GLY A 24 -23.20 6.13 -22.35
CA GLY A 24 -22.68 7.46 -22.06
C GLY A 24 -21.35 7.65 -22.77
N ARG A 25 -21.22 8.74 -23.54
CA ARG A 25 -19.95 9.15 -24.14
C ARG A 25 -19.03 9.61 -23.00
N LEU A 26 -17.88 8.95 -22.86
CA LEU A 26 -16.78 9.43 -22.03
C LEU A 26 -16.10 10.58 -22.80
N SER A 27 -15.97 11.74 -22.14
CA SER A 27 -15.23 12.89 -22.66
C SER A 27 -13.73 12.58 -22.76
N PRO A 28 -13.02 13.06 -23.80
CA PRO A 28 -11.59 12.78 -23.95
C PRO A 28 -10.76 13.60 -22.94
N VAL A 29 -9.79 12.93 -22.30
CA VAL A 29 -8.77 13.55 -21.44
C VAL A 29 -7.81 14.37 -22.31
N PRO A 30 -7.38 15.59 -21.90
CA PRO A 30 -6.49 16.41 -22.73
C PRO A 30 -5.12 15.75 -22.89
N ARG A 31 -4.66 15.60 -24.14
CA ARG A 31 -3.28 15.22 -24.46
C ARG A 31 -2.33 16.37 -24.12
N LEU A 32 -1.48 16.18 -23.11
CA LEU A 32 -0.34 17.07 -22.87
C LEU A 32 0.64 16.99 -24.05
N SER A 33 0.85 18.11 -24.74
CA SER A 33 1.67 18.21 -25.94
C SER A 33 3.14 17.99 -25.63
N ARG A 34 3.75 17.01 -26.30
CA ARG A 34 5.20 16.80 -26.36
C ARG A 34 5.88 17.87 -27.22
N ARG A 35 6.10 19.08 -26.71
CA ARG A 35 7.06 20.03 -27.32
C ARG A 35 7.73 20.85 -26.23
N GLY A 36 9.07 20.78 -26.19
CA GLY A 36 9.88 21.82 -25.56
C GLY A 36 10.83 21.40 -24.43
N TRP A 37 11.49 20.24 -24.50
CA TRP A 37 12.71 20.00 -23.70
C TRP A 37 13.84 19.51 -24.60
N ALA A 38 14.45 20.46 -25.31
CA ALA A 38 15.70 20.25 -26.03
C ALA A 38 16.72 21.29 -25.56
N ARG A 39 17.89 20.77 -25.14
CA ARG A 39 19.17 21.48 -24.87
C ARG A 39 19.14 22.26 -23.54
N ARG A 40 20.10 22.15 -22.62
CA ARG A 40 21.54 21.90 -22.74
C ARG A 40 22.05 21.17 -21.48
N ASN A 41 22.96 20.22 -21.69
CA ASN A 41 23.93 19.79 -20.71
C ASN A 41 25.17 20.68 -20.89
N PRO A 42 25.67 21.34 -19.82
CA PRO A 42 27.11 21.33 -19.63
C PRO A 42 27.51 21.17 -18.15
N GLY A 43 28.48 20.29 -17.93
CA GLY A 43 29.61 20.55 -17.03
C GLY A 43 29.34 20.46 -15.53
N ALA A 44 29.95 19.46 -14.92
CA ALA A 44 30.16 19.37 -13.48
C ALA A 44 30.77 20.67 -12.92
N ARG A 45 30.09 21.28 -11.94
CA ARG A 45 30.68 22.17 -10.94
C ARG A 45 30.05 21.90 -9.58
N ASP A 46 30.92 21.85 -8.59
CA ASP A 46 30.65 21.73 -7.17
C ASP A 46 29.94 23.01 -6.68
N ASP A 47 28.70 22.89 -6.18
CA ASP A 47 27.96 24.02 -5.62
C ASP A 47 27.31 23.62 -4.28
N ARG A 48 28.02 23.94 -3.20
CA ARG A 48 27.44 24.20 -1.88
C ARG A 48 26.62 25.49 -1.97
N GLY A 49 25.38 25.42 -2.44
CA GLY A 49 24.50 26.58 -2.50
C GLY A 49 23.23 26.38 -3.33
N GLY A 50 22.30 25.54 -2.86
CA GLY A 50 21.00 25.38 -3.52
C GLY A 50 20.02 26.49 -3.14
N ASP A 51 19.52 27.22 -4.14
CA ASP A 51 18.47 28.25 -4.06
C ASP A 51 17.24 27.78 -3.23
N PRO A 52 16.86 28.50 -2.14
CA PRO A 52 15.73 28.13 -1.29
C PRO A 52 14.36 28.22 -1.99
N ALA A 53 14.25 28.87 -3.16
CA ALA A 53 13.00 29.04 -3.89
C ALA A 53 12.51 27.78 -4.64
N LEU A 54 13.40 26.80 -4.91
CA LEU A 54 13.04 25.55 -5.60
C LEU A 54 12.46 24.45 -4.68
N ARG A 55 12.33 24.71 -3.37
CA ARG A 55 11.89 23.71 -2.37
C ARG A 55 10.38 23.49 -2.27
N ARG A 56 9.54 24.12 -3.10
CA ARG A 56 8.09 24.04 -2.93
C ARG A 56 7.36 24.01 -4.26
N ARG A 57 6.96 22.81 -4.71
CA ARG A 57 5.77 22.55 -5.52
C ARG A 57 5.48 21.05 -5.51
N ALA A 58 4.86 20.58 -4.43
CA ALA A 58 4.02 19.39 -4.46
C ALA A 58 2.56 19.89 -4.52
N PRO A 59 1.69 19.28 -5.34
CA PRO A 59 0.26 19.64 -5.36
C PRO A 59 -0.36 19.49 -3.96
N PRO A 60 -1.40 20.28 -3.62
CA PRO A 60 -2.09 20.15 -2.34
C PRO A 60 -2.66 18.73 -2.22
N GLY A 61 -2.20 17.98 -1.22
CA GLY A 61 -2.57 16.57 -1.02
C GLY A 61 -1.43 15.70 -0.51
N CYS A 62 -0.19 15.94 -0.95
CA CYS A 62 0.97 15.12 -0.56
C CYS A 62 2.16 15.98 -0.14
N ARG A 63 2.44 16.04 1.18
CA ARG A 63 3.67 16.63 1.73
C ARG A 63 4.35 15.60 2.62
N ALA A 64 5.63 15.32 2.34
CA ALA A 64 6.49 14.56 3.23
C ALA A 64 6.92 15.40 4.45
N LEU A 65 7.01 14.78 5.62
CA LEU A 65 7.51 15.40 6.85
C LEU A 65 9.05 15.51 6.86
N PRO A 66 9.61 16.55 7.51
CA PRO A 66 11.04 16.60 7.83
C PRO A 66 11.43 15.56 8.90
N ARG A 67 12.72 15.19 8.88
CA ARG A 67 13.37 14.17 9.71
C ARG A 67 13.33 14.49 11.22
N ARG A 68 12.75 13.60 12.03
CA ARG A 68 13.34 12.90 13.21
C ARG A 68 12.23 12.29 14.08
N ALA A 69 12.15 10.96 14.10
CA ALA A 69 11.57 10.16 15.18
C ALA A 69 12.29 8.79 15.19
N PRO A 70 12.57 8.19 16.36
CA PRO A 70 13.14 6.84 16.46
C PRO A 70 12.19 5.78 15.88
N ALA A 71 12.72 4.58 15.61
CA ALA A 71 12.16 3.56 14.71
C ALA A 71 10.76 3.00 15.05
N GLY A 72 10.12 3.41 16.15
CA GLY A 72 8.79 2.96 16.58
C GLY A 72 7.62 3.87 16.20
N ASP A 73 7.87 5.16 15.91
CA ASP A 73 6.79 6.14 15.68
C ASP A 73 6.91 6.76 14.29
N ARG A 74 6.19 6.17 13.32
CA ARG A 74 6.02 6.81 12.00
C ARG A 74 4.57 7.22 11.81
N ALA A 75 4.34 8.53 11.88
CA ALA A 75 3.10 9.13 11.42
C ALA A 75 2.99 8.96 9.88
N LEU A 76 1.97 8.24 9.44
CA LEU A 76 1.63 8.05 8.04
C LEU A 76 0.33 8.79 7.73
N ARG A 77 0.24 9.36 6.53
CA ARG A 77 -0.95 10.06 6.03
C ARG A 77 -1.69 9.12 5.09
N GLY A 78 -2.99 8.91 5.32
CA GLY A 78 -3.85 8.09 4.46
C GLY A 78 -4.30 8.83 3.18
N PRO A 79 -4.94 8.13 2.23
CA PRO A 79 -5.54 8.74 1.04
C PRO A 79 -6.66 9.75 1.40
N ASP A 80 -6.83 10.76 0.52
CA ASP A 80 -7.72 11.92 0.69
C ASP A 80 -9.21 11.53 0.51
N ASP A 81 -9.84 10.97 1.53
CA ASP A 81 -11.28 10.69 1.55
C ASP A 81 -12.07 11.91 2.03
N GLY A 82 -12.03 13.03 1.29
CA GLY A 82 -13.01 14.13 1.28
C GLY A 82 -13.44 14.84 2.59
N ARG A 83 -13.11 14.35 3.78
CA ARG A 83 -13.63 14.80 5.08
C ARG A 83 -12.56 15.22 6.07
N ASP A 84 -11.28 14.97 5.82
CA ASP A 84 -10.23 15.41 6.74
C ASP A 84 -8.91 15.76 6.05
N ARG A 85 -8.74 17.05 5.76
CA ARG A 85 -7.54 17.62 5.13
C ARG A 85 -6.39 17.64 6.14
N GLY A 86 -5.75 16.50 6.38
CA GLY A 86 -4.49 16.46 7.14
C GLY A 86 -4.34 15.38 8.22
N ALA A 87 -5.25 14.42 8.31
CA ALA A 87 -5.21 13.38 9.34
C ALA A 87 -3.84 12.66 9.38
N ARG A 88 -3.13 12.83 10.50
CA ARG A 88 -1.90 12.11 10.83
C ARG A 88 -2.31 10.84 11.55
N ARG A 89 -1.83 9.67 11.12
CA ARG A 89 -2.09 8.39 11.78
C ARG A 89 -0.77 7.81 12.26
N ALA A 90 -0.69 7.37 13.50
CA ALA A 90 0.51 6.71 14.01
C ALA A 90 0.45 5.21 13.71
N ARG A 91 1.61 4.60 13.42
CA ARG A 91 1.74 3.14 13.37
C ARG A 91 2.94 2.69 14.17
N GLY A 92 2.73 1.71 15.04
CA GLY A 92 3.77 1.03 15.81
C GLY A 92 3.94 -0.39 15.31
N GLY A 93 5.20 -0.82 15.11
CA GLY A 93 5.54 -2.21 14.81
C GLY A 93 6.05 -2.95 16.03
N ILE A 94 6.09 -4.28 15.92
CA ILE A 94 6.73 -5.17 16.89
C ILE A 94 8.26 -4.94 16.90
N PRO A 95 8.92 -4.88 18.08
CA PRO A 95 10.37 -4.93 18.18
C PRO A 95 10.93 -6.27 17.66
N PRO A 96 11.76 -6.27 16.59
CA PRO A 96 12.07 -7.50 15.84
C PRO A 96 13.20 -8.36 16.42
N TYR A 97 13.87 -7.91 17.49
CA TYR A 97 15.11 -8.54 17.96
C TYR A 97 14.90 -9.48 19.16
N TYR A 98 13.95 -9.15 20.04
CA TYR A 98 13.58 -9.97 21.18
C TYR A 98 12.13 -10.37 21.01
N ALA A 99 11.86 -11.68 21.09
CA ALA A 99 10.49 -12.16 21.21
C ALA A 99 9.92 -11.65 22.53
N LEU A 100 8.86 -10.86 22.44
CA LEU A 100 8.11 -10.36 23.58
C LEU A 100 6.93 -11.30 23.83
N ASP A 101 6.64 -11.55 25.10
CA ASP A 101 5.39 -12.19 25.49
C ASP A 101 4.19 -11.23 25.31
N GLU A 102 2.98 -11.74 25.54
CA GLU A 102 1.74 -11.00 25.33
C GLU A 102 1.62 -9.76 26.22
N ASP A 103 2.07 -9.85 27.48
CA ASP A 103 2.05 -8.72 28.41
C ASP A 103 3.01 -7.61 28.00
N ALA A 104 4.22 -7.97 27.57
CA ALA A 104 5.20 -7.02 27.07
C ALA A 104 4.76 -6.39 25.74
N LEU A 105 4.15 -7.17 24.83
CA LEU A 105 3.55 -6.65 23.59
C LEU A 105 2.42 -5.66 23.89
N PHE A 106 1.49 -6.03 24.78
CA PHE A 106 0.41 -5.14 25.20
C PHE A 106 0.97 -3.84 25.78
N ALA A 107 1.93 -3.92 26.71
CA ALA A 107 2.53 -2.75 27.35
C ALA A 107 3.21 -1.82 26.31
N HIS A 108 3.95 -2.40 25.36
CA HIS A 108 4.60 -1.66 24.27
C HIS A 108 3.58 -0.91 23.39
N PHE A 109 2.56 -1.61 22.89
CA PHE A 109 1.57 -0.99 22.02
C PHE A 109 0.67 0.01 22.76
N ALA A 110 0.29 -0.27 24.01
CA ALA A 110 -0.50 0.65 24.80
C ALA A 110 0.29 1.94 25.10
N ALA A 111 1.58 1.84 25.43
CA ALA A 111 2.43 3.00 25.63
C ALA A 111 2.55 3.85 24.34
N ALA A 112 2.76 3.21 23.19
CA ALA A 112 2.83 3.90 21.90
C ALA A 112 1.49 4.57 21.52
N ALA A 113 0.37 3.85 21.68
CA ALA A 113 -0.97 4.36 21.41
C ALA A 113 -1.28 5.58 22.29
N ARG A 114 -1.05 5.51 23.60
CA ARG A 114 -1.24 6.64 24.53
C ARG A 114 -0.31 7.80 24.20
N GLY A 115 0.95 7.53 23.85
CA GLY A 115 1.94 8.55 23.50
C GLY A 115 1.62 9.34 22.23
N CYS A 116 0.88 8.75 21.30
CA CYS A 116 0.46 9.42 20.06
C CYS A 116 -0.99 9.94 20.10
N ALA A 117 -1.73 9.70 21.19
CA ALA A 117 -3.08 10.22 21.34
C ALA A 117 -3.11 11.76 21.20
N PRO A 118 -4.15 12.34 20.57
CA PRO A 118 -5.39 11.70 20.12
C PRO A 118 -5.32 11.13 18.68
N LEU A 119 -4.14 10.99 18.08
CA LEU A 119 -4.04 10.48 16.71
C LEU A 119 -4.53 9.02 16.63
N PRO A 120 -5.23 8.63 15.55
CA PRO A 120 -5.56 7.24 15.29
C PRO A 120 -4.30 6.37 15.25
N PHE A 121 -4.28 5.34 16.09
CA PHE A 121 -3.19 4.39 16.22
C PHE A 121 -3.51 3.11 15.46
N TYR A 122 -2.53 2.60 14.73
CA TYR A 122 -2.61 1.33 14.03
C TYR A 122 -1.48 0.40 14.46
N VAL A 123 -1.84 -0.83 14.82
CA VAL A 123 -0.86 -1.90 15.03
C VAL A 123 -0.34 -2.34 13.65
N TYR A 124 0.98 -2.44 13.51
CA TYR A 124 1.59 -3.00 12.32
C TYR A 124 2.06 -4.43 12.59
N GLU A 125 1.29 -5.38 12.08
CA GLU A 125 1.60 -6.80 12.11
C GLU A 125 2.36 -7.23 10.85
N PHE A 126 3.53 -7.85 11.06
CA PHE A 126 4.37 -8.37 9.98
C PHE A 126 5.36 -9.42 10.49
N LYS A 127 4.87 -10.64 10.76
CA LYS A 127 5.63 -11.76 11.30
C LYS A 127 6.94 -12.02 10.57
N ALA A 128 6.94 -11.95 9.23
CA ALA A 128 8.14 -12.20 8.43
C ALA A 128 9.29 -11.17 8.69
N ARG A 129 8.99 -10.01 9.29
CA ARG A 129 9.99 -9.00 9.67
C ARG A 129 10.23 -8.88 11.16
N SER A 130 9.24 -9.21 11.98
CA SER A 130 9.33 -9.19 13.44
C SER A 130 9.86 -10.49 14.05
N GLY A 131 9.71 -11.62 13.34
CA GLY A 131 10.07 -12.96 13.82
C GLY A 131 8.95 -13.69 14.57
N TYR A 132 7.90 -12.97 14.98
CA TYR A 132 6.74 -13.50 15.70
C TYR A 132 5.51 -12.62 15.43
N ALA A 133 4.33 -13.21 15.61
CA ALA A 133 3.05 -12.55 15.34
C ALA A 133 2.57 -11.75 16.56
N VAL A 134 1.73 -10.73 16.34
CA VAL A 134 0.93 -10.11 17.42
C VAL A 134 -0.28 -11.02 17.69
N PRO A 135 -0.41 -11.64 18.87
CA PRO A 135 -1.60 -12.44 19.16
C PRO A 135 -2.88 -11.58 19.09
N VAL A 136 -3.97 -12.15 18.55
CA VAL A 136 -5.26 -11.45 18.43
C VAL A 136 -5.76 -10.99 19.81
N ASP A 137 -5.51 -11.77 20.85
CA ASP A 137 -5.89 -11.43 22.24
C ASP A 137 -5.20 -10.14 22.73
N VAL A 138 -3.97 -9.87 22.28
CA VAL A 138 -3.29 -8.60 22.58
C VAL A 138 -3.99 -7.42 21.89
N ILE A 139 -4.49 -7.62 20.67
CA ILE A 139 -5.21 -6.59 19.91
C ILE A 139 -6.56 -6.27 20.56
N GLU A 140 -7.31 -7.30 20.96
CA GLU A 140 -8.58 -7.11 21.66
C GLU A 140 -8.39 -6.46 23.04
N ARG A 141 -7.34 -6.84 23.78
CA ARG A 141 -6.98 -6.16 25.03
C ARG A 141 -6.58 -4.70 24.80
N LEU A 142 -5.86 -4.38 23.73
CA LEU A 142 -5.59 -2.99 23.36
C LEU A 142 -6.89 -2.24 23.06
N ARG A 143 -7.81 -2.86 22.31
CA ARG A 143 -9.10 -2.27 21.96
C ARG A 143 -9.91 -1.85 23.19
N SER A 144 -9.88 -2.64 24.28
CA SER A 144 -10.56 -2.29 25.53
C SER A 144 -9.85 -1.20 26.35
N GLU A 145 -8.53 -1.05 26.20
CA GLU A 145 -7.69 -0.25 27.11
C GLU A 145 -7.21 1.09 26.53
N VAL A 146 -7.22 1.23 25.20
CA VAL A 146 -6.81 2.46 24.51
C VAL A 146 -7.87 2.96 23.54
N SER A 147 -8.32 4.20 23.73
CA SER A 147 -9.44 4.79 22.99
C SER A 147 -9.11 5.19 21.56
N ASN A 148 -7.82 5.29 21.21
CA ASN A 148 -7.37 5.71 19.88
C ASN A 148 -6.88 4.56 19.00
N LEU A 149 -7.06 3.29 19.39
CA LEU A 149 -6.83 2.16 18.48
C LEU A 149 -7.87 2.19 17.36
N ALA A 150 -7.42 2.47 16.15
CA ALA A 150 -8.30 2.62 14.98
C ALA A 150 -8.23 1.43 14.03
N GLY A 151 -7.16 0.63 14.06
CA GLY A 151 -7.08 -0.54 13.19
C GLY A 151 -5.71 -1.17 13.11
N LEU A 152 -5.49 -1.92 12.02
CA LEU A 152 -4.26 -2.67 11.79
C LEU A 152 -3.74 -2.48 10.37
N LYS A 153 -2.42 -2.62 10.21
CA LYS A 153 -1.83 -3.01 8.94
C LYS A 153 -1.30 -4.43 9.09
N VAL A 154 -1.73 -5.34 8.24
CA VAL A 154 -1.32 -6.75 8.27
C VAL A 154 -0.58 -7.06 6.98
N SER A 155 0.70 -7.44 7.06
CA SER A 155 1.53 -7.75 5.87
C SER A 155 1.93 -9.21 5.78
N ASP A 156 1.21 -10.07 6.50
CA ASP A 156 1.42 -11.51 6.49
C ASP A 156 0.79 -12.18 5.28
N ARG A 157 1.23 -13.42 5.08
CA ARG A 157 0.80 -14.35 4.03
C ARG A 157 1.03 -15.78 4.55
N PRO A 158 0.25 -16.79 4.12
CA PRO A 158 -0.86 -16.73 3.17
C PRO A 158 -2.14 -16.11 3.77
N LEU A 159 -3.28 -16.14 3.06
CA LEU A 159 -4.54 -15.51 3.47
C LEU A 159 -4.99 -15.95 4.87
N GLU A 160 -4.78 -17.22 5.22
CA GLU A 160 -5.11 -17.83 6.51
C GLU A 160 -4.37 -17.17 7.68
N ALA A 161 -3.21 -16.54 7.42
CA ALA A 161 -2.48 -15.75 8.42
C ALA A 161 -3.02 -14.32 8.56
N VAL A 162 -3.82 -13.85 7.60
CA VAL A 162 -4.44 -12.51 7.59
C VAL A 162 -5.85 -12.54 8.15
N GLU A 163 -6.62 -13.59 7.85
CA GLU A 163 -8.03 -13.74 8.24
C GLU A 163 -8.31 -13.48 9.74
N PRO A 164 -7.52 -13.97 10.71
CA PRO A 164 -7.77 -13.71 12.13
C PRO A 164 -7.70 -12.24 12.51
N TYR A 165 -7.02 -11.41 11.72
CA TYR A 165 -6.86 -9.98 11.98
C TYR A 165 -7.94 -9.12 11.31
N VAL A 166 -8.86 -9.70 10.53
CA VAL A 166 -9.97 -8.98 9.91
C VAL A 166 -11.10 -8.78 10.95
N LEU A 167 -10.80 -7.99 11.97
CA LEU A 167 -11.66 -7.78 13.14
C LEU A 167 -12.71 -6.69 12.88
N GLU A 168 -13.98 -7.00 13.17
CA GLU A 168 -15.08 -6.06 12.97
C GLU A 168 -14.90 -4.79 13.83
N GLY A 169 -15.12 -3.62 13.23
CA GLY A 169 -14.99 -2.32 13.89
C GLY A 169 -13.55 -1.80 14.01
N LEU A 170 -12.59 -2.46 13.39
CA LEU A 170 -11.22 -1.97 13.20
C LEU A 170 -10.91 -1.83 11.71
N ASP A 171 -10.22 -0.74 11.33
CA ASP A 171 -9.79 -0.53 9.95
C ASP A 171 -8.57 -1.42 9.62
N VAL A 172 -8.80 -2.53 8.91
CA VAL A 172 -7.73 -3.48 8.57
C VAL A 172 -7.22 -3.23 7.16
N PHE A 173 -5.93 -2.89 7.04
CA PHE A 173 -5.24 -2.69 5.77
C PHE A 173 -4.30 -3.84 5.45
N VAL A 174 -4.54 -4.52 4.33
CA VAL A 174 -3.71 -5.65 3.88
C VAL A 174 -2.50 -5.13 3.08
N GLY A 175 -1.30 -5.55 3.47
CA GLY A 175 -0.04 -5.15 2.86
C GLY A 175 0.51 -6.11 1.80
N ALA A 176 0.05 -7.37 1.80
CA ALA A 176 0.36 -8.36 0.77
C ALA A 176 -0.54 -8.12 -0.45
N GLU A 177 0.00 -7.47 -1.48
CA GLU A 177 -0.78 -7.02 -2.64
C GLU A 177 -1.37 -8.18 -3.44
N GLU A 178 -0.74 -9.35 -3.42
CA GLU A 178 -1.19 -10.57 -4.09
C GLU A 178 -2.49 -11.16 -3.52
N LEU A 179 -2.86 -10.78 -2.29
CA LEU A 179 -4.08 -11.26 -1.62
C LEU A 179 -5.30 -10.38 -1.90
N LEU A 180 -5.13 -9.26 -2.61
CA LEU A 180 -6.21 -8.29 -2.81
C LEU A 180 -7.19 -8.75 -3.89
N PRO A 181 -8.51 -8.54 -3.69
CA PRO A 181 -9.15 -7.94 -2.52
C PRO A 181 -9.39 -8.96 -1.39
N VAL A 182 -9.29 -8.51 -0.12
CA VAL A 182 -9.65 -9.31 1.06
C VAL A 182 -11.00 -8.85 1.62
N ARG A 183 -11.93 -9.79 1.79
CA ARG A 183 -13.26 -9.49 2.34
C ARG A 183 -13.14 -9.01 3.79
N GLY A 184 -13.85 -7.93 4.14
CA GLY A 184 -13.85 -7.34 5.48
C GLY A 184 -12.67 -6.39 5.76
N ALA A 185 -11.62 -6.40 4.93
CA ALA A 185 -10.55 -5.42 5.01
C ALA A 185 -11.02 -4.05 4.52
N ALA A 186 -10.53 -2.98 5.15
CA ALA A 186 -10.80 -1.59 4.78
C ALA A 186 -10.03 -1.15 3.52
N GLY A 187 -8.95 -1.87 3.15
CA GLY A 187 -8.20 -1.61 1.93
C GLY A 187 -6.77 -2.13 2.00
N THR A 188 -5.84 -1.42 1.34
CA THR A 188 -4.43 -1.77 1.30
C THR A 188 -3.51 -0.61 1.66
N VAL A 189 -2.42 -0.92 2.36
CA VAL A 189 -1.24 -0.05 2.45
C VAL A 189 -0.11 -0.72 1.67
N SER A 190 -0.07 -0.41 0.37
CA SER A 190 0.78 -1.07 -0.62
C SER A 190 2.12 -0.36 -0.81
N GLY A 191 3.20 -1.15 -0.86
CA GLY A 191 4.50 -0.69 -1.33
C GLY A 191 4.52 -0.54 -2.85
N LEU A 192 3.85 -1.44 -3.56
CA LEU A 192 3.73 -1.43 -5.01
C LEU A 192 3.03 -0.16 -5.53
N ALA A 193 2.05 0.37 -4.80
CA ALA A 193 1.33 1.60 -5.14
C ALA A 193 2.25 2.84 -5.17
N SER A 194 3.42 2.77 -4.54
CA SER A 194 4.43 3.84 -4.68
C SER A 194 5.03 3.89 -6.08
N VAL A 195 4.98 2.80 -6.84
CA VAL A 195 5.55 2.65 -8.18
C VAL A 195 4.45 2.58 -9.25
N PHE A 196 3.43 1.75 -9.04
CA PHE A 196 2.33 1.48 -9.96
C PHE A 196 0.96 1.79 -9.32
N PRO A 197 0.67 3.04 -8.91
CA PRO A 197 -0.58 3.38 -8.23
C PRO A 197 -1.81 3.04 -9.07
N GLU A 198 -1.76 3.27 -10.38
CA GLU A 198 -2.86 2.94 -11.30
C GLU A 198 -3.19 1.45 -11.34
N ARG A 199 -2.17 0.58 -11.26
CA ARG A 199 -2.34 -0.87 -11.30
C ARG A 199 -2.90 -1.39 -9.97
N VAL A 200 -2.44 -0.83 -8.85
CA VAL A 200 -2.95 -1.19 -7.53
C VAL A 200 -4.41 -0.75 -7.35
N VAL A 201 -4.77 0.47 -7.79
CA VAL A 201 -6.16 0.94 -7.74
C VAL A 201 -7.08 0.09 -8.62
N ALA A 202 -6.60 -0.33 -9.79
CA ALA A 202 -7.36 -1.19 -10.70
C ALA A 202 -7.37 -2.68 -10.31
N LEU A 203 -6.55 -3.08 -9.32
CA LEU A 203 -6.25 -4.49 -8.99
C LEU A 203 -5.82 -5.29 -10.24
N ASP A 204 -5.05 -4.66 -11.12
CA ASP A 204 -4.63 -5.23 -12.41
C ASP A 204 -3.18 -5.72 -12.34
N GLY A 205 -2.99 -7.04 -12.34
CA GLY A 205 -1.67 -7.66 -12.39
C GLY A 205 -0.80 -7.40 -11.16
N VAL A 206 -1.42 -7.08 -10.01
CA VAL A 206 -0.70 -6.63 -8.81
C VAL A 206 0.21 -7.72 -8.23
N GLY A 207 -0.20 -8.99 -8.30
CA GLY A 207 0.60 -10.12 -7.84
C GLY A 207 1.83 -10.33 -8.72
N GLU A 208 1.67 -10.26 -10.03
CA GLU A 208 2.74 -10.41 -11.02
C GLU A 208 3.75 -9.27 -10.92
N LEU A 209 3.27 -8.02 -10.83
CA LEU A 209 4.12 -6.85 -10.60
C LEU A 209 4.89 -6.97 -9.29
N ARG A 210 4.24 -7.42 -8.22
CA ARG A 210 4.88 -7.61 -6.92
C ARG A 210 5.96 -8.69 -6.98
N ALA A 211 5.63 -9.85 -7.55
CA ALA A 211 6.55 -10.96 -7.73
C ALA A 211 7.77 -10.56 -8.58
N ALA A 212 7.56 -9.78 -9.64
CA ALA A 212 8.64 -9.32 -10.49
C ALA A 212 9.63 -8.42 -9.75
N LEU A 213 9.15 -7.50 -8.90
CA LEU A 213 10.00 -6.61 -8.10
C LEU A 213 10.70 -7.32 -6.94
N ASP A 214 10.05 -8.34 -6.34
CA ASP A 214 10.61 -9.10 -5.21
C ASP A 214 11.80 -9.99 -5.60
N ARG A 215 12.08 -10.17 -6.89
CA ARG A 215 13.33 -10.79 -7.39
C ARG A 215 14.59 -9.98 -7.02
N TYR A 216 14.42 -8.72 -6.64
CA TYR A 216 15.49 -7.77 -6.37
C TYR A 216 15.36 -7.16 -4.96
N PRO A 217 16.39 -6.43 -4.45
CA PRO A 217 16.21 -5.59 -3.27
C PRO A 217 15.10 -4.55 -3.49
N PHE A 218 13.92 -4.82 -2.93
CA PHE A 218 12.66 -4.13 -3.25
C PHE A 218 12.77 -2.61 -3.27
N GLN A 219 13.41 -1.99 -2.27
CA GLN A 219 13.52 -0.53 -2.20
C GLN A 219 14.38 0.04 -3.33
N ALA A 220 15.46 -0.67 -3.72
CA ALA A 220 16.30 -0.25 -4.83
C ALA A 220 15.58 -0.44 -6.17
N ALA A 221 14.88 -1.56 -6.35
CA ALA A 221 14.06 -1.83 -7.53
C ALA A 221 12.94 -0.80 -7.69
N ALA A 222 12.15 -0.56 -6.64
CA ALA A 222 11.08 0.42 -6.65
C ALA A 222 11.59 1.83 -7.03
N LYS A 223 12.71 2.28 -6.45
CA LYS A 223 13.32 3.58 -6.80
C LYS A 223 13.84 3.61 -8.23
N TYR A 224 14.42 2.51 -8.72
CA TYR A 224 14.88 2.42 -10.10
C TYR A 224 13.71 2.54 -11.08
N VAL A 225 12.66 1.72 -10.91
CA VAL A 225 11.47 1.76 -11.76
C VAL A 225 10.80 3.13 -11.71
N LEU A 226 10.72 3.76 -10.53
CA LEU A 226 10.20 5.14 -10.42
C LEU A 226 10.99 6.13 -11.29
N GLY A 227 12.31 6.03 -11.29
CA GLY A 227 13.18 6.82 -12.16
C GLY A 227 12.90 6.56 -13.65
N ARG A 228 12.76 5.29 -14.04
CA ARG A 228 12.41 4.89 -15.43
C ARG A 228 11.03 5.41 -15.85
N ARG A 229 10.11 5.53 -14.90
CA ARG A 229 8.78 6.15 -15.07
C ARG A 229 8.80 7.68 -15.04
N GLY A 230 9.97 8.31 -15.02
CA GLY A 230 10.13 9.76 -15.12
C GLY A 230 9.98 10.52 -13.80
N VAL A 231 9.90 9.81 -12.66
CA VAL A 231 9.86 10.47 -11.34
C VAL A 231 11.31 10.88 -10.97
N PRO A 232 11.55 12.13 -10.55
CA PRO A 232 12.90 12.62 -10.23
C PRO A 232 13.37 12.10 -8.86
N VAL A 233 13.65 10.79 -8.80
CA VAL A 233 14.23 10.11 -7.64
C VAL A 233 15.65 9.67 -7.96
N ARG A 234 16.53 9.78 -6.96
CA ARG A 234 17.85 9.18 -7.01
C ARG A 234 17.74 7.68 -6.71
N GLU A 235 18.63 6.87 -7.26
CA GLU A 235 18.64 5.41 -7.01
C GLU A 235 19.23 5.01 -5.64
N ASP A 236 19.81 5.94 -4.90
CA ASP A 236 20.53 5.64 -3.66
C ASP A 236 19.61 5.04 -2.59
N VAL A 237 20.07 4.00 -1.92
CA VAL A 237 19.47 3.47 -0.70
C VAL A 237 20.48 3.59 0.42
N ARG A 238 20.01 3.70 1.65
CA ARG A 238 20.91 3.77 2.81
C ARG A 238 21.37 2.37 3.19
N ALA A 239 22.66 2.23 3.44
CA ALA A 239 23.22 1.03 4.05
C ALA A 239 22.42 0.64 5.32
N PRO A 240 22.22 -0.66 5.60
CA PRO A 240 22.83 -1.81 4.92
C PRO A 240 22.13 -2.24 3.61
N LEU A 241 21.11 -1.53 3.14
CA LEU A 241 20.52 -1.82 1.82
C LEU A 241 21.54 -1.54 0.72
N ARG A 242 21.57 -2.39 -0.31
CA ARG A 242 22.41 -2.22 -1.49
C ARG A 242 21.61 -1.67 -2.68
N ARG A 243 22.32 -1.02 -3.60
CA ARG A 243 21.77 -0.67 -4.92
C ARG A 243 21.61 -1.92 -5.79
N LEU A 244 20.86 -1.78 -6.87
CA LEU A 244 20.87 -2.75 -7.96
C LEU A 244 22.24 -2.73 -8.66
N SER A 245 22.72 -3.92 -9.01
CA SER A 245 23.83 -4.11 -9.94
C SER A 245 23.40 -3.74 -11.36
N ASP A 246 24.38 -3.53 -12.24
CA ASP A 246 24.09 -3.20 -13.65
C ASP A 246 23.37 -4.34 -14.37
N ASN A 247 23.59 -5.60 -13.95
CA ASN A 247 22.86 -6.72 -14.51
C ASN A 247 21.39 -6.73 -14.10
N GLU A 248 21.10 -6.57 -12.81
CA GLU A 248 19.73 -6.47 -12.30
C GLU A 248 18.97 -5.29 -12.92
N LYS A 249 19.65 -4.18 -13.22
CA LYS A 249 19.05 -3.04 -13.92
C LYS A 249 18.64 -3.39 -15.35
N ARG A 250 19.50 -4.07 -16.11
CA ARG A 250 19.19 -4.51 -17.48
C ARG A 250 17.99 -5.45 -17.50
N GLU A 251 18.01 -6.48 -16.65
CA GLU A 251 16.89 -7.42 -16.53
C GLU A 251 15.58 -6.72 -16.16
N LEU A 252 15.64 -5.73 -15.26
CA LEU A 252 14.48 -4.98 -14.83
C LEU A 252 13.96 -4.04 -15.93
N ASP A 253 14.85 -3.46 -16.75
CA ASP A 253 14.46 -2.68 -17.92
C ASP A 253 13.81 -3.55 -18.99
N GLU A 254 14.38 -4.71 -19.31
CA GLU A 254 13.80 -5.69 -20.25
C GLU A 254 12.41 -6.17 -19.80
N TRP A 255 12.25 -6.41 -18.50
CA TRP A 255 10.94 -6.74 -17.93
C TRP A 255 9.94 -5.57 -18.05
N LEU A 256 10.37 -4.33 -17.80
CA LEU A 256 9.50 -3.15 -17.95
C LEU A 256 9.06 -2.89 -19.39
N GLU A 257 9.93 -3.18 -20.36
CA GLU A 257 9.63 -3.00 -21.79
C GLU A 257 8.66 -4.08 -22.33
N SER A 258 8.58 -5.23 -21.67
CA SER A 258 7.73 -6.35 -22.05
C SER A 258 6.38 -6.43 -21.30
N SER A 259 6.16 -5.56 -20.32
CA SER A 259 5.00 -5.58 -19.41
C SER A 259 3.93 -4.53 -19.69
#